data_AF-A0AAW8K8L6-F1
#
_entry.id   AF-A0AAW8K8L6-F1
#
_cell.length_a   1.000
_cell.length_b   1.000
_cell.length_c   1.000
_cell.angle_alpha   90.00
_cell.angle_beta   90.00
_cell.angle_gamma   90.00
#
_symmetry.space_group_name_H-M   'P 1'
#
loop_
_entity.id
_entity.type
_entity.pdbx_description
1 polymer ?
#
loop_
_entity_poly.entity_id
_entity_poly.type
_entity_poly.pdbx_seq_one_letter_code
_entity_poly.pdbx_strand_id
1 'polypeptide(L)' 'MAGSMVGEGTSYPDMVLGEKLTEEKYGAGCRKDSDLTSFINQVLYEADQDGTMQKIAEKYGVQESLVEQP' A
#
# COMPACT_ATOMS: atom_id res chain seq x y z
N MET A 1 -6.54 1.97 -4.45
CA MET A 1 -7.04 3.33 -4.79
C MET A 1 -8.50 3.54 -4.40
N ALA A 2 -9.45 2.70 -4.86
CA ALA A 2 -10.87 2.97 -4.61
C ALA A 2 -11.25 3.03 -3.11
N GLY A 3 -10.64 2.20 -2.27
CA GLY A 3 -10.91 2.18 -0.82
C GLY A 3 -10.50 3.46 -0.08
N SER A 4 -9.48 4.17 -0.53
CA SER A 4 -9.01 5.40 0.13
C SER A 4 -9.84 6.65 -0.21
N MET A 5 -10.81 6.51 -1.12
CA MET A 5 -11.64 7.62 -1.61
C MET A 5 -13.05 7.64 -0.99
N VAL A 6 -13.35 6.67 -0.12
CA VAL A 6 -14.67 6.46 0.52
C VAL A 6 -14.50 6.24 2.01
N GLY A 7 -15.57 6.41 2.79
CA GLY A 7 -15.53 6.25 4.25
C GLY A 7 -15.21 7.54 5.01
N GLU A 8 -15.15 7.44 6.34
CA GLU A 8 -15.02 8.58 7.24
C GLU A 8 -13.79 9.45 6.90
N GLY A 9 -14.00 10.77 6.83
CA GLY A 9 -12.94 11.73 6.49
C GLY A 9 -12.72 11.95 4.98
N THR A 10 -13.47 11.28 4.11
CA THR A 10 -13.46 11.53 2.66
C THR A 10 -14.66 12.39 2.21
N SER A 11 -14.68 12.78 0.94
CA SER A 11 -15.86 13.43 0.33
C SER A 11 -17.09 12.52 0.22
N TYR A 12 -16.93 11.21 0.46
CA TYR A 12 -17.97 10.19 0.31
C TYR A 12 -18.06 9.30 1.56
N PRO A 13 -18.49 9.86 2.71
CA PRO A 13 -18.42 9.17 4.01
C PRO A 13 -19.32 7.94 4.12
N ASP A 14 -20.48 7.95 3.47
CA ASP A 14 -21.46 6.85 3.53
C ASP A 14 -21.25 5.79 2.43
N MET A 15 -20.26 6.00 1.56
CA MET A 15 -20.01 5.12 0.43
C MET A 15 -19.10 3.97 0.87
N VAL A 16 -19.41 2.75 0.42
CA VAL A 16 -18.60 1.56 0.70
C VAL A 16 -18.10 0.95 -0.60
N LEU A 17 -16.93 0.32 -0.54
CA LEU A 17 -16.41 -0.42 -1.68
C LEU A 17 -17.30 -1.64 -1.96
N GLY A 18 -17.82 -1.74 -3.19
CA GLY A 18 -18.50 -2.95 -3.67
C GLY A 18 -17.52 -4.07 -4.01
N GLU A 19 -17.88 -4.94 -4.96
CA GLU A 19 -16.99 -6.01 -5.40
C GLU A 19 -15.73 -5.48 -6.11
N LYS A 20 -14.57 -6.07 -5.78
CA LYS A 20 -13.31 -5.84 -6.50
C LYS A 20 -13.33 -6.58 -7.84
N LEU A 21 -13.37 -5.85 -8.94
CA LEU A 21 -13.33 -6.41 -10.30
C LEU A 21 -11.90 -6.66 -10.80
N THR A 22 -10.92 -5.92 -10.27
CA THR A 22 -9.52 -5.99 -10.66
C THR A 22 -8.60 -5.87 -9.45
N GLU A 23 -7.41 -6.47 -9.54
CA GLU A 23 -6.34 -6.31 -8.55
C GLU A 23 -5.28 -5.37 -9.12
N GLU A 24 -4.97 -4.31 -8.38
CA GLU A 24 -3.91 -3.37 -8.72
C GLU A 24 -2.81 -3.46 -7.66
N LYS A 25 -1.58 -3.76 -8.08
CA LYS A 25 -0.40 -3.82 -7.21
C LYS A 25 0.58 -2.73 -7.60
N TYR A 26 1.12 -2.06 -6.59
CA TYR A 26 2.12 -1.02 -6.76
C TYR A 26 3.48 -1.51 -6.27
N GLY A 27 4.54 -1.07 -6.95
CA GLY A 27 5.92 -1.40 -6.58
C GLY A 27 6.88 -0.30 -7.01
N ALA A 28 8.05 -0.27 -6.38
CA ALA A 28 9.12 0.66 -6.72
C ALA A 28 9.89 0.13 -7.95
N GLY A 29 9.80 0.83 -9.08
CA GLY A 29 10.54 0.49 -10.29
C GLY A 29 11.99 0.96 -10.26
N CYS A 30 12.94 0.05 -10.49
CA CYS A 30 14.36 0.38 -10.67
C CYS A 30 14.78 0.23 -12.13
N ARG A 31 15.95 0.78 -12.50
CA ARG A 31 16.57 0.45 -13.79
C ARG A 31 16.88 -1.04 -13.83
N LYS A 32 16.87 -1.64 -15.03
CA LYS A 32 17.33 -3.01 -15.21
C LYS A 32 18.74 -3.17 -14.66
N ASP A 33 19.01 -4.32 -14.05
CA ASP A 33 20.29 -4.70 -13.45
C ASP A 33 20.76 -3.79 -12.29
N SER A 34 19.83 -3.06 -11.65
CA SER A 34 20.13 -2.25 -10.47
C SER A 34 20.18 -3.12 -9.20
N ASP A 35 21.20 -2.88 -8.38
CA ASP A 35 21.35 -3.42 -7.03
C ASP A 35 20.31 -2.86 -6.04
N LEU A 36 19.75 -1.68 -6.32
CA LEU A 36 18.74 -1.01 -5.49
C LEU A 36 17.48 -1.85 -5.27
N THR A 37 17.11 -2.74 -6.19
CA THR A 37 15.92 -3.58 -6.01
C THR A 37 16.03 -4.45 -4.76
N SER A 38 17.21 -5.03 -4.50
CA SER A 38 17.42 -5.86 -3.32
C SER A 38 17.36 -5.04 -2.04
N PHE A 39 18.00 -3.86 -2.04
CA PHE A 39 17.98 -2.94 -0.91
C PHE A 39 16.56 -2.44 -0.58
N ILE A 40 15.80 -2.05 -1.60
CA ILE A 40 14.42 -1.57 -1.41
C ILE A 40 13.54 -2.68 -0.84
N ASN A 41 13.62 -3.89 -1.36
CA ASN A 41 12.85 -5.02 -0.82
C ASN A 41 13.19 -5.27 0.65
N GLN A 42 14.48 -5.25 1.01
CA GLN A 42 14.89 -5.41 2.41
C GLN A 42 14.31 -4.32 3.31
N VAL A 43 14.39 -3.05 2.91
CA VAL A 43 13.84 -1.93 3.70
C VAL A 43 12.33 -2.06 3.86
N LEU A 44 11.61 -2.44 2.79
CA LEU A 44 10.16 -2.62 2.86
C LEU A 44 9.79 -3.80 3.76
N TYR A 45 10.53 -4.91 3.69
CA TYR A 45 10.36 -6.05 4.58
C TYR A 45 10.57 -5.68 6.05
N GLU A 46 11.67 -4.99 6.38
CA GLU A 46 11.94 -4.53 7.74
C GLU A 46 10.84 -3.59 8.27
N ALA A 47 10.37 -2.66 7.42
CA ALA A 47 9.29 -1.73 7.76
C ALA A 47 7.91 -2.40 7.92
N ASP A 48 7.69 -3.53 7.24
CA ASP A 48 6.49 -4.35 7.42
C ASP A 48 6.55 -5.09 8.77
N GLN A 49 7.69 -5.74 9.06
CA GLN A 49 7.90 -6.49 10.30
C GLN A 49 7.87 -5.62 11.56
N ASP A 50 8.37 -4.38 11.50
CA ASP A 50 8.38 -3.45 12.64
C ASP A 50 7.08 -2.62 12.76
N GLY A 51 6.13 -2.81 11.83
CA GLY A 51 4.84 -2.14 11.80
C GLY A 51 4.88 -0.67 11.34
N THR A 52 6.02 -0.17 10.89
CA THR A 52 6.14 1.18 10.31
C THR A 52 5.27 1.31 9.06
N MET A 53 5.21 0.28 8.22
CA MET A 53 4.39 0.25 7.01
C MET A 53 2.91 0.43 7.34
N GLN A 54 2.39 -0.33 8.30
CA GLN A 54 1.01 -0.23 8.78
C GLN A 54 0.69 1.19 9.28
N LYS A 55 1.53 1.77 10.14
CA LYS A 55 1.34 3.11 10.69
C LYS A 55 1.28 4.19 9.62
N ILE A 56 2.15 4.09 8.62
CA ILE A 56 2.15 5.01 7.47
C ILE A 56 0.88 4.82 6.65
N ALA A 57 0.47 3.58 6.40
CA ALA A 57 -0.72 3.29 5.60
C ALA A 57 -2.00 3.81 6.26
N GLU A 58 -2.16 3.63 7.57
CA GLU A 58 -3.27 4.18 8.35
C GLU A 58 -3.31 5.71 8.31
N LYS A 59 -2.14 6.36 8.46
CA LYS A 59 -2.03 7.82 8.37
C LYS A 59 -2.58 8.38 7.05
N TYR A 60 -2.45 7.62 5.97
CA TYR A 60 -2.90 8.02 4.63
C TYR A 60 -4.17 7.30 4.16
N GLY A 61 -4.82 6.49 5.01
CA GLY A 61 -6.06 5.78 4.68
C GLY A 61 -5.91 4.71 3.59
N VAL A 62 -4.74 4.09 3.46
CA VAL A 62 -4.42 3.09 2.43
C VAL A 62 -4.07 1.70 2.99
N GLN A 63 -4.30 1.46 4.28
CA GLN A 63 -4.00 0.20 4.97
C GLN A 63 -4.62 -1.04 4.31
N GLU A 64 -5.83 -0.92 3.77
CA GLU A 64 -6.53 -2.01 3.03
C GLU A 64 -5.88 -2.35 1.67
N SER A 65 -4.88 -1.58 1.25
CA SER A 65 -4.13 -1.80 0.00
C SER A 65 -2.71 -2.34 0.24
N LEU A 66 -2.33 -2.59 1.50
CA LEU A 66 -1.03 -3.20 1.79
C LEU A 66 -0.96 -4.63 1.26
N VAL A 67 0.23 -5.02 0.83
CA VAL A 67 0.57 -6.36 0.35
C VAL A 67 1.76 -6.89 1.12
N GLU A 68 1.81 -8.20 1.35
CA GLU A 68 2.93 -8.85 2.02
C GLU A 68 4.24 -8.58 1.26
N GLN A 69 5.28 -8.18 2.00
CA GLN A 69 6.57 -7.84 1.41
C GLN A 69 7.44 -9.10 1.24
N PRO A 70 8.13 -9.24 0.09
CA PRO A 70 8.98 -10.39 -0.22
C PRO A 70 10.33 -10.39 0.50
#